data_AF-A0A536TM31-F1
#
_entry.id   AF-A0A536TM31-F1
#
_cell.length_a   1.000
_cell.length_b   1.000
_cell.length_c   1.000
_cell.angle_alpha   90.00
_cell.angle_beta   90.00
_cell.angle_gamma   90.00
#
_symmetry.space_group_name_H-M   'P 1'
#
loop_
_entity.id
_entity.type
_entity.pdbx_description
1 polymer ?
#
loop_
_entity_poly.entity_id
_entity_poly.type
_entity_poly.pdbx_seq_one_letter_code
_entity_poly.pdbx_strand_id
1 'polypeptide(L)'
;MDSRLEKLLTVGLTALLAGCVSVEGPSPPGYRPISATEGRALVGRLLPDGVKDRAGWATDIYAAFAALDIPPTPENICAAIAVTGQESGFQVDPVVPGLASIARKEIDKRRESAGIPKFALDAALAIPSANGKSYSERLDAVKTELQLSEVYEDFIGRVPFGKSLLADRNPVRTVGPMQVSVEFAEA
;
A
#
# COMPACT_ATOMS: atom_id res chain seq x y z
N MET A 1 62.85 -1.65 -38.73
CA MET A 1 61.60 -1.13 -39.31
C MET A 1 60.69 -2.30 -39.58
N ASP A 2 59.45 -2.18 -39.10
CA ASP A 2 58.24 -2.72 -39.72
C ASP A 2 58.04 -4.23 -39.71
N SER A 3 57.23 -4.70 -38.76
CA SER A 3 56.22 -5.77 -38.93
C SER A 3 55.77 -6.34 -37.58
N ARG A 4 56.61 -6.27 -36.54
CA ARG A 4 56.26 -6.82 -35.20
C ARG A 4 55.42 -5.88 -34.34
N LEU A 5 55.52 -4.57 -34.54
CA LEU A 5 54.76 -3.58 -33.76
C LEU A 5 53.30 -3.46 -34.23
N GLU A 6 53.04 -3.61 -35.54
CA GLU A 6 51.67 -3.62 -36.10
C GLU A 6 50.85 -4.86 -35.70
N LYS A 7 51.51 -6.01 -35.53
CA LYS A 7 50.85 -7.25 -35.08
C LYS A 7 50.49 -7.26 -33.60
N LEU A 8 51.17 -6.45 -32.78
CA LEU A 8 50.83 -6.30 -31.35
C LEU A 8 49.68 -5.33 -31.13
N LEU A 9 49.50 -4.33 -32.01
CA LEU A 9 48.38 -3.39 -31.92
C LEU A 9 47.04 -4.02 -32.37
N THR A 10 47.06 -5.02 -33.25
CA THR A 10 45.85 -5.65 -33.79
C THR A 10 45.23 -6.72 -32.88
N VAL A 11 45.98 -7.23 -31.89
CA VAL A 11 45.45 -8.22 -30.92
C VAL A 11 44.77 -7.55 -29.71
N GLY A 12 45.00 -6.24 -29.50
CA GLY A 12 44.43 -5.51 -28.36
C GLY A 12 42.98 -5.03 -28.53
N LEU A 13 42.42 -5.05 -29.74
CA LEU A 13 41.12 -4.43 -30.03
C LEU A 13 39.93 -5.42 -30.07
N THR A 14 40.18 -6.73 -30.07
CA THR A 14 39.11 -7.74 -30.18
C THR A 14 38.57 -8.27 -28.85
N ALA A 15 39.13 -7.89 -27.71
CA ALA A 15 38.74 -8.45 -26.41
C ALA A 15 37.63 -7.69 -25.65
N LEU A 16 37.06 -6.62 -26.22
CA LEU A 16 36.01 -5.81 -25.58
C LEU A 16 34.58 -6.08 -26.08
N LEU A 17 34.38 -7.14 -26.88
CA LEU A 17 33.07 -7.63 -27.29
C LEU A 17 32.70 -8.90 -26.53
N ALA A 18 32.85 -8.89 -25.20
CA ALA A 18 32.02 -9.77 -24.35
C ALA A 18 30.61 -9.16 -24.33
N GLY A 19 29.90 -9.34 -25.44
CA GLY A 19 28.50 -8.98 -25.55
C GLY A 19 27.71 -9.70 -24.47
N CYS A 20 26.79 -8.97 -23.84
CA CYS A 20 25.75 -9.54 -23.00
C CYS A 20 25.02 -10.60 -23.84
N VAL A 21 25.37 -11.87 -23.67
CA VAL A 21 24.46 -12.94 -24.05
C VAL A 21 23.34 -12.87 -23.02
N SER A 22 22.27 -12.15 -23.39
CA SER A 22 20.97 -12.42 -22.78
C SER A 22 20.72 -13.89 -23.04
N VAL A 23 20.87 -14.71 -22.00
CA VAL A 23 20.34 -16.07 -22.01
C VAL A 23 18.84 -15.86 -22.08
N GLU A 24 18.32 -15.82 -23.29
CA GLU A 24 16.90 -15.96 -23.55
C GLU A 24 16.60 -17.40 -23.14
N GLY A 25 16.24 -17.56 -21.87
CA GLY A 25 15.68 -18.79 -21.36
C GLY A 25 14.49 -19.17 -22.23
N PRO A 26 14.08 -20.45 -22.24
CA PRO A 26 12.93 -20.90 -23.02
C PRO A 26 11.78 -19.93 -22.82
N SER A 27 11.31 -19.27 -23.88
CA SER A 27 10.15 -18.39 -23.78
C SER A 27 9.04 -19.21 -23.12
N PRO A 28 8.47 -18.75 -21.99
CA PRO A 28 7.46 -19.52 -21.30
C PRO A 28 6.34 -19.84 -22.29
N PRO A 29 5.77 -21.06 -22.24
CA PRO A 29 4.65 -21.43 -23.09
C PRO A 29 3.59 -20.32 -22.99
N GLY A 30 3.11 -19.85 -24.15
CA GLY A 30 2.31 -18.63 -24.28
C GLY A 30 1.29 -18.49 -23.15
N TYR A 31 1.36 -17.35 -22.45
CA TYR A 31 0.52 -17.08 -21.29
C TYR A 31 -0.95 -17.26 -21.67
N ARG A 32 -1.60 -18.28 -21.10
CA ARG A 32 -3.04 -18.45 -21.19
C ARG A 32 -3.67 -17.49 -20.18
N PRO A 33 -4.61 -16.63 -20.60
CA PRO A 33 -5.39 -15.83 -19.66
C PRO A 33 -6.09 -16.74 -18.65
N ILE A 34 -5.79 -16.55 -17.37
CA ILE A 34 -6.47 -17.27 -16.28
C ILE A 34 -7.66 -16.46 -15.79
N SER A 35 -8.73 -17.13 -15.39
CA SER A 35 -9.89 -16.47 -14.78
C SER A 35 -9.54 -15.86 -13.42
N ALA A 36 -10.37 -14.92 -12.97
CA ALA A 36 -10.18 -14.30 -11.66
C ALA A 36 -10.24 -15.31 -10.50
N THR A 37 -11.02 -16.38 -10.64
CA THR A 37 -11.09 -17.45 -9.64
C THR A 37 -9.79 -18.28 -9.63
N GLU A 38 -9.26 -18.62 -10.81
CA GLU A 38 -8.00 -19.36 -10.94
C GLU A 38 -6.81 -18.55 -10.43
N GLY A 39 -6.76 -17.25 -10.75
CA GLY A 39 -5.72 -16.36 -10.29
C GLY A 39 -5.70 -16.18 -8.77
N ARG A 40 -6.86 -15.90 -8.15
CA ARG A 40 -6.97 -15.84 -6.68
C ARG A 40 -6.59 -17.17 -6.03
N ALA A 41 -6.99 -18.29 -6.61
CA ALA A 41 -6.62 -19.62 -6.11
C ALA A 41 -5.10 -19.85 -6.21
N LEU A 42 -4.45 -19.39 -7.27
CA LEU A 42 -2.99 -19.46 -7.43
C LEU A 42 -2.28 -18.61 -6.37
N VAL A 43 -2.67 -17.36 -6.19
CA VAL A 43 -2.11 -16.49 -5.12
C VAL A 43 -2.32 -17.13 -3.75
N GLY A 44 -3.53 -17.63 -3.46
CA GLY A 44 -3.85 -18.28 -2.19
C GLY A 44 -2.97 -19.50 -1.88
N ARG A 45 -2.51 -20.23 -2.90
CA ARG A 45 -1.56 -21.35 -2.74
C ARG A 45 -0.12 -20.88 -2.51
N LEU A 46 0.28 -19.74 -3.07
CA LEU A 46 1.63 -19.21 -2.99
C LEU A 46 1.87 -18.32 -1.75
N LEU A 47 0.81 -17.85 -1.09
CA LEU A 47 0.92 -17.08 0.15
C LEU A 47 1.61 -17.91 1.26
N PRO A 48 2.53 -17.32 2.04
CA PRO A 48 3.22 -18.01 3.13
C PRO A 48 2.26 -18.40 4.25
N ASP A 49 2.60 -19.42 5.02
CA ASP A 49 1.81 -19.84 6.19
C ASP A 49 1.72 -18.71 7.24
N GLY A 50 0.63 -18.70 8.01
CA GLY A 50 0.42 -17.72 9.09
C GLY A 50 -0.15 -16.36 8.66
N VAL A 51 -0.30 -16.10 7.35
CA VAL A 51 -1.10 -14.96 6.86
C VAL A 51 -2.53 -15.11 7.35
N LYS A 52 -3.02 -14.14 8.14
CA LYS A 52 -4.35 -14.20 8.78
C LYS A 52 -5.48 -14.11 7.75
N ASP A 53 -5.50 -13.06 6.93
CA ASP A 53 -6.52 -12.84 5.91
C ASP A 53 -6.04 -13.30 4.52
N ARG A 54 -5.88 -14.61 4.35
CA ARG A 54 -5.39 -15.17 3.07
C ARG A 54 -6.30 -14.84 1.89
N ALA A 55 -7.61 -14.80 2.13
CA ALA A 55 -8.60 -14.60 1.07
C ALA A 55 -8.63 -13.14 0.60
N GLY A 56 -8.54 -12.17 1.51
CA GLY A 56 -8.38 -10.76 1.18
C GLY A 56 -7.10 -10.52 0.40
N TRP A 57 -5.96 -10.98 0.93
CA TRP A 57 -4.66 -10.85 0.25
C TRP A 57 -4.65 -11.51 -1.14
N ALA A 58 -5.24 -12.70 -1.30
CA ALA A 58 -5.34 -13.34 -2.62
C ALA A 58 -6.19 -12.54 -3.60
N THR A 59 -7.26 -11.92 -3.11
CA THR A 59 -8.15 -11.06 -3.92
C THR A 59 -7.41 -9.82 -4.37
N ASP A 60 -6.75 -9.13 -3.45
CA ASP A 60 -6.15 -7.81 -3.72
C ASP A 60 -4.87 -7.91 -4.54
N ILE A 61 -4.02 -8.91 -4.27
CA ILE A 61 -2.84 -9.17 -5.10
C ILE A 61 -3.27 -9.52 -6.53
N TYR A 62 -4.26 -10.41 -6.72
CA TYR A 62 -4.72 -10.71 -8.07
C TYR A 62 -5.37 -9.49 -8.76
N ALA A 63 -6.11 -8.68 -8.01
CA ALA A 63 -6.70 -7.45 -8.54
C ALA A 63 -5.63 -6.46 -9.03
N ALA A 64 -4.52 -6.29 -8.29
CA ALA A 64 -3.38 -5.50 -8.75
C ALA A 64 -2.79 -6.02 -10.07
N PHE A 65 -2.60 -7.33 -10.19
CA PHE A 65 -2.08 -7.92 -11.43
C PHE A 65 -3.01 -7.70 -12.61
N ALA A 66 -4.32 -7.87 -12.40
CA ALA A 66 -5.32 -7.63 -13.43
C ALA A 66 -5.42 -6.15 -13.83
N ALA A 67 -5.30 -5.23 -12.87
CA ALA A 67 -5.35 -3.79 -13.14
C ALA A 67 -4.10 -3.27 -13.87
N LEU A 68 -2.93 -3.83 -13.56
CA LEU A 68 -1.65 -3.44 -14.15
C LEU A 68 -1.28 -4.23 -15.42
N ASP A 69 -2.18 -5.10 -15.89
CA ASP A 69 -1.97 -6.04 -17.01
C ASP A 69 -0.66 -6.85 -16.88
N ILE A 70 -0.29 -7.19 -15.63
CA ILE A 70 0.88 -8.01 -15.33
C ILE A 70 0.48 -9.47 -15.43
N PRO A 71 1.18 -10.31 -16.21
CA PRO A 71 0.91 -11.74 -16.24
C PRO A 71 1.02 -12.37 -14.83
N PRO A 72 -0.05 -12.95 -14.27
CA PRO A 72 -0.06 -13.65 -12.98
C PRO A 72 0.63 -15.02 -13.06
N THR A 73 1.90 -15.04 -13.46
CA THR A 73 2.75 -16.23 -13.40
C THR A 73 3.18 -16.49 -11.94
N PRO A 74 3.53 -17.75 -11.58
CA PRO A 74 4.05 -18.05 -10.26
C PRO A 74 5.26 -17.19 -9.87
N GLU A 75 6.15 -16.88 -10.81
CA GLU A 75 7.34 -16.07 -10.57
C GLU A 75 6.96 -14.63 -10.17
N ASN A 76 6.08 -13.99 -10.95
CA ASN A 76 5.64 -12.63 -10.68
C ASN A 76 4.86 -12.56 -9.35
N ILE A 77 3.95 -13.51 -9.12
CA ILE A 77 3.17 -13.58 -7.89
C ILE A 77 4.08 -13.78 -6.68
N CYS A 78 5.04 -14.70 -6.74
CA CYS A 78 6.00 -14.93 -5.65
C CYS A 78 6.84 -13.67 -5.37
N ALA A 79 7.27 -12.95 -6.40
CA ALA A 79 8.00 -11.69 -6.23
C ALA A 79 7.14 -10.64 -5.49
N ALA A 80 5.89 -10.44 -5.90
CA ALA A 80 4.97 -9.51 -5.26
C ALA A 80 4.64 -9.90 -3.81
N ILE A 81 4.45 -11.21 -3.54
CA ILE A 81 4.23 -11.76 -2.20
C ILE A 81 5.47 -11.50 -1.32
N ALA A 82 6.68 -11.71 -1.84
CA ALA A 82 7.90 -11.52 -1.08
C ALA A 82 8.13 -10.05 -0.68
N VAL A 83 7.85 -9.11 -1.58
CA VAL A 83 7.92 -7.67 -1.27
C VAL A 83 6.82 -7.29 -0.28
N THR A 84 5.57 -7.68 -0.53
CA THR A 84 4.45 -7.42 0.38
C THR A 84 4.73 -7.92 1.80
N GLY A 85 5.30 -9.12 1.93
CA GLY A 85 5.67 -9.70 3.21
C GLY A 85 6.77 -8.93 3.93
N GLN A 86 7.76 -8.40 3.21
CA GLN A 86 8.84 -7.60 3.80
C GLN A 86 8.36 -6.21 4.25
N GLU A 87 7.51 -5.56 3.46
CA GLU A 87 7.08 -4.19 3.73
C GLU A 87 5.98 -4.13 4.80
N SER A 88 5.03 -5.08 4.79
CA SER A 88 3.83 -5.02 5.64
C SER A 88 3.68 -6.19 6.61
N GLY A 89 4.44 -7.28 6.45
CA GLY A 89 4.22 -8.51 7.20
C GLY A 89 2.80 -9.10 7.03
N PHE A 90 2.13 -8.79 5.92
CA PHE A 90 0.72 -9.10 5.68
C PHE A 90 -0.23 -8.56 6.76
N GLN A 91 0.14 -7.47 7.42
CA GLN A 91 -0.71 -6.74 8.38
C GLN A 91 -1.24 -5.46 7.74
N VAL A 92 -2.55 -5.41 7.54
CA VAL A 92 -3.26 -4.30 6.89
C VAL A 92 -3.30 -3.06 7.77
N ASP A 93 -3.71 -3.26 9.01
CA ASP A 93 -4.04 -2.20 9.96
C ASP A 93 -3.37 -2.54 11.31
N PRO A 94 -2.03 -2.43 11.39
CA PRO A 94 -1.30 -2.76 12.60
C PRO A 94 -1.62 -1.75 13.72
N VAL A 95 -1.45 -2.20 14.97
CA VAL A 95 -1.59 -1.32 16.13
C VAL A 95 -0.45 -0.31 16.15
N VAL A 96 -0.80 0.97 16.26
CA VAL A 96 0.13 2.08 16.44
C VAL A 96 0.16 2.44 17.94
N PRO A 97 1.28 2.20 18.64
CA PRO A 97 1.40 2.53 20.06
C PRO A 97 1.15 4.02 20.33
N GLY A 98 0.25 4.32 21.26
CA GLY A 98 -0.05 5.69 21.66
C GLY A 98 -0.86 6.52 20.64
N LEU A 99 -1.43 5.90 19.60
CA LEU A 99 -2.14 6.59 18.52
C LEU A 99 -3.18 7.60 19.01
N ALA A 100 -4.02 7.22 19.98
CA ALA A 100 -5.01 8.11 20.58
C ALA A 100 -4.39 9.43 21.08
N SER A 101 -3.28 9.34 21.81
CA SER A 101 -2.58 10.52 22.35
C SER A 101 -1.98 11.41 21.26
N ILE A 102 -1.44 10.79 20.19
CA ILE A 102 -0.88 11.49 19.04
C ILE A 102 -2.00 12.24 18.30
N ALA A 103 -3.13 11.58 18.06
CA ALA A 103 -4.29 12.19 17.43
C ALA A 103 -4.82 13.39 18.25
N ARG A 104 -4.88 13.28 19.59
CA ARG A 104 -5.26 14.39 20.50
C ARG A 104 -4.35 15.58 20.32
N LYS A 105 -3.05 15.34 20.37
CA LYS A 105 -2.05 16.40 20.23
C LYS A 105 -2.19 17.14 18.89
N GLU A 106 -2.43 16.41 17.80
CA GLU A 106 -2.62 17.03 16.49
C GLU A 106 -3.95 17.79 16.39
N ILE A 107 -5.04 17.27 16.95
CA ILE A 107 -6.34 17.98 17.03
C ILE A 107 -6.16 19.29 17.82
N ASP A 108 -5.53 19.24 18.98
CA ASP A 108 -5.28 20.43 19.81
C ASP A 108 -4.38 21.45 19.11
N LYS A 109 -3.32 21.01 18.44
CA LYS A 109 -2.45 21.87 17.63
C LYS A 109 -3.22 22.58 16.51
N ARG A 110 -4.11 21.87 15.81
CA ARG A 110 -4.96 22.45 14.75
C ARG A 110 -6.00 23.40 15.32
N ARG A 111 -6.59 23.07 16.46
CA ARG A 111 -7.49 23.94 17.21
C ARG A 111 -6.81 25.28 17.52
N GLU A 112 -5.58 25.26 18.03
CA GLU A 112 -4.81 26.48 18.33
C GLU A 112 -4.53 27.30 17.08
N SER A 113 -4.09 26.63 16.01
CA SER A 113 -3.80 27.27 14.73
C SER A 113 -5.05 27.92 14.10
N ALA A 114 -6.23 27.36 14.37
CA ALA A 114 -7.52 27.89 13.92
C ALA A 114 -8.16 28.91 14.89
N GLY A 115 -7.51 29.22 16.01
CA GLY A 115 -8.04 30.15 17.02
C GLY A 115 -9.29 29.64 17.75
N ILE A 116 -9.53 28.32 17.75
CA ILE A 116 -10.71 27.72 18.36
C ILE A 116 -10.48 27.59 19.89
N PRO A 117 -11.38 28.11 20.75
CA PRO A 117 -11.27 27.92 22.19
C PRO A 117 -11.39 26.44 22.58
N LYS A 118 -10.67 26.02 23.62
CA LYS A 118 -10.67 24.60 24.07
C LYS A 118 -12.08 24.08 24.39
N PHE A 119 -12.90 24.85 25.10
CA PHE A 119 -14.26 24.43 25.46
C PHE A 119 -15.14 24.17 24.22
N ALA A 120 -14.91 24.88 23.11
CA ALA A 120 -15.67 24.69 21.88
C ALA A 120 -15.29 23.37 21.20
N LEU A 121 -14.00 23.02 21.19
CA LEU A 121 -13.55 21.70 20.73
C LEU A 121 -14.10 20.59 21.63
N ASP A 122 -13.99 20.74 22.95
CA ASP A 122 -14.46 19.75 23.90
C ASP A 122 -15.98 19.50 23.75
N ALA A 123 -16.77 20.57 23.55
CA ALA A 123 -18.20 20.46 23.27
C ALA A 123 -18.50 19.76 21.94
N ALA A 124 -17.72 20.04 20.88
CA ALA A 124 -17.87 19.36 19.60
C ALA A 124 -17.53 17.86 19.71
N LEU A 125 -16.48 17.51 20.44
CA LEU A 125 -16.08 16.11 20.65
C LEU A 125 -17.02 15.33 21.59
N ALA A 126 -17.80 16.03 22.42
CA ALA A 126 -18.83 15.41 23.26
C ALA A 126 -20.08 14.96 22.48
N ILE A 127 -20.23 15.37 21.22
CA ILE A 127 -21.39 14.99 20.40
C ILE A 127 -21.40 13.46 20.19
N PRO A 128 -22.57 12.80 20.37
CA PRO A 128 -22.72 11.38 20.08
C PRO A 128 -22.54 11.10 18.58
N SER A 129 -21.68 10.13 18.30
CA SER A 129 -21.43 9.63 16.96
C SER A 129 -22.45 8.55 16.55
N ALA A 130 -22.33 7.94 15.36
CA ALA A 130 -23.33 6.97 14.89
C ALA A 130 -23.47 5.71 15.77
N ASN A 131 -22.43 5.35 16.53
CA ASN A 131 -22.46 4.18 17.43
C ASN A 131 -22.90 4.52 18.87
N GLY A 132 -23.40 5.73 19.11
CA GLY A 132 -23.89 6.19 20.41
C GLY A 132 -22.82 6.68 21.39
N LYS A 133 -21.53 6.38 21.16
CA LYS A 133 -20.42 6.96 21.93
C LYS A 133 -20.08 8.36 21.42
N SER A 134 -19.58 9.22 22.29
CA SER A 134 -19.03 10.52 21.89
C SER A 134 -17.79 10.36 21.01
N TYR A 135 -17.47 11.38 20.20
CA TYR A 135 -16.23 11.39 19.43
C TYR A 135 -15.00 11.33 20.34
N SER A 136 -15.03 12.00 21.50
CA SER A 136 -13.95 11.92 22.50
C SER A 136 -13.70 10.47 22.92
N GLU A 137 -14.73 9.75 23.38
CA GLU A 137 -14.58 8.35 23.80
C GLU A 137 -14.08 7.45 22.67
N ARG A 138 -14.58 7.65 21.45
CA ARG A 138 -14.13 6.88 20.30
C ARG A 138 -12.65 7.11 20.03
N LEU A 139 -12.22 8.37 19.99
CA LEU A 139 -10.82 8.64 19.69
C LEU A 139 -9.82 8.47 20.85
N ASP A 140 -10.31 8.22 22.07
CA ASP A 140 -9.48 7.72 23.18
C ASP A 140 -9.24 6.21 23.08
N ALA A 141 -10.14 5.49 22.39
CA ALA A 141 -10.09 4.04 22.21
C ALA A 141 -9.35 3.58 20.94
N VAL A 142 -9.02 4.48 20.01
CA VAL A 142 -8.34 4.13 18.75
C VAL A 142 -6.94 3.57 18.99
N LYS A 143 -6.65 2.47 18.30
CA LYS A 143 -5.34 1.79 18.33
C LYS A 143 -4.74 1.65 16.94
N THR A 144 -5.54 1.80 15.90
CA THR A 144 -5.13 1.58 14.52
C THR A 144 -5.57 2.75 13.64
N GLU A 145 -4.92 2.87 12.48
CA GLU A 145 -5.16 3.96 11.54
C GLU A 145 -6.56 3.87 10.93
N LEU A 146 -7.05 2.67 10.62
CA LEU A 146 -8.40 2.47 10.11
C LEU A 146 -9.45 2.96 11.11
N GLN A 147 -9.31 2.62 12.39
CA GLN A 147 -10.23 3.07 13.43
C GLN A 147 -10.27 4.60 13.53
N LEU A 148 -9.12 5.27 13.39
CA LEU A 148 -9.05 6.72 13.39
C LEU A 148 -9.71 7.31 12.14
N SER A 149 -9.49 6.70 10.97
CA SER A 149 -10.15 7.06 9.71
C SER A 149 -11.67 6.90 9.79
N GLU A 150 -12.18 5.80 10.36
CA GLU A 150 -13.62 5.58 10.55
C GLU A 150 -14.27 6.62 11.46
N VAL A 151 -13.55 7.09 12.48
CA VAL A 151 -14.02 8.19 13.33
C VAL A 151 -14.12 9.49 12.53
N TYR A 152 -13.13 9.78 11.69
CA TYR A 152 -13.13 10.95 10.83
C TYR A 152 -14.25 10.91 9.79
N GLU A 153 -14.41 9.77 9.11
CA GLU A 153 -15.43 9.56 8.08
C GLU A 153 -16.85 9.68 8.62
N ASP A 154 -17.11 9.14 9.81
CA ASP A 154 -18.38 9.31 10.49
C ASP A 154 -18.66 10.78 10.85
N PHE A 155 -17.64 11.53 11.28
CA PHE A 155 -17.77 12.94 11.58
C PHE A 155 -18.13 13.77 10.33
N ILE A 156 -17.36 13.64 9.25
CA ILE A 156 -17.61 14.41 8.01
C ILE A 156 -18.89 13.97 7.30
N GLY A 157 -19.37 12.75 7.56
CA GLY A 157 -20.67 12.27 7.09
C GLY A 157 -21.86 12.98 7.75
N ARG A 158 -21.67 13.58 8.93
CA ARG A 158 -22.73 14.23 9.70
C ARG A 158 -22.71 15.76 9.61
N VAL A 159 -21.56 16.33 9.27
CA VAL A 159 -21.44 17.76 9.01
C VAL A 159 -22.05 18.08 7.63
N PRO A 160 -22.94 19.09 7.50
CA PRO A 160 -23.44 19.51 6.20
C PRO A 160 -22.29 19.84 5.25
N PHE A 161 -22.29 19.24 4.05
CA PHE A 161 -21.20 19.34 3.07
C PHE A 161 -19.83 18.84 3.58
N GLY A 162 -19.78 18.09 4.69
CA GLY A 162 -18.53 17.63 5.29
C GLY A 162 -17.72 16.73 4.35
N LYS A 163 -18.37 15.79 3.67
CA LYS A 163 -17.69 14.94 2.67
C LYS A 163 -17.09 15.72 1.50
N SER A 164 -17.69 16.83 1.08
CA SER A 164 -17.13 17.63 -0.03
C SER A 164 -16.08 18.63 0.42
N LEU A 165 -16.16 19.13 1.66
CA LEU A 165 -15.25 20.16 2.18
C LEU A 165 -14.06 19.59 2.96
N LEU A 166 -14.21 18.39 3.53
CA LEU A 166 -13.27 17.85 4.52
C LEU A 166 -12.72 16.46 4.14
N ALA A 167 -13.16 15.83 3.05
CA ALA A 167 -12.63 14.52 2.65
C ALA A 167 -11.09 14.53 2.51
N ASP A 168 -10.52 15.57 1.90
CA ASP A 168 -9.07 15.67 1.69
C ASP A 168 -8.30 16.11 2.94
N ARG A 169 -8.99 16.31 4.06
CA ARG A 169 -8.40 16.78 5.32
C ARG A 169 -8.14 15.65 6.32
N ASN A 170 -8.45 14.41 5.97
CA ASN A 170 -8.05 13.24 6.74
C ASN A 170 -6.61 12.83 6.36
N PRO A 171 -5.62 13.02 7.26
CA PRO A 171 -4.25 12.61 6.98
C PRO A 171 -4.02 11.10 7.14
N VAL A 172 -5.00 10.37 7.67
CA VAL A 172 -4.89 8.93 7.96
C VAL A 172 -5.88 8.17 7.09
N ARG A 173 -5.36 7.47 6.08
CA ARG A 173 -6.14 6.69 5.11
C ARG A 173 -5.60 5.27 5.07
N THR A 174 -6.41 4.30 5.47
CA THR A 174 -6.11 2.88 5.26
C THR A 174 -6.96 2.39 4.09
N VAL A 175 -6.33 2.09 2.94
CA VAL A 175 -7.02 1.77 1.67
C VAL A 175 -7.08 0.24 1.42
N GLY A 176 -7.11 -0.56 2.48
CA GLY A 176 -7.06 -2.02 2.39
C GLY A 176 -5.64 -2.60 2.56
N PRO A 177 -5.46 -3.92 2.41
CA PRO A 177 -4.21 -4.63 2.71
C PRO A 177 -3.01 -4.10 1.93
N MET A 178 -3.21 -3.73 0.68
CA MET A 178 -2.21 -3.00 -0.09
C MET A 178 -2.45 -1.51 0.11
N GLN A 179 -1.70 -0.87 1.01
CA GLN A 179 -1.87 0.54 1.40
C GLN A 179 -1.53 1.57 0.30
N VAL A 180 -1.52 1.18 -0.98
CA VAL A 180 -1.24 2.06 -2.12
C VAL A 180 -2.38 1.89 -3.12
N SER A 181 -3.06 2.99 -3.47
CA SER A 181 -4.11 2.96 -4.50
C SER A 181 -3.52 2.59 -5.86
N VAL A 182 -4.29 1.90 -6.69
CA VAL A 182 -3.88 1.54 -8.07
C VAL A 182 -3.51 2.78 -8.89
N GLU A 183 -4.15 3.93 -8.61
CA GLU A 183 -3.85 5.22 -9.24
C GLU A 183 -2.39 5.67 -9.07
N PHE A 184 -1.68 5.26 -8.01
CA PHE A 184 -0.25 5.57 -7.85
C PHE A 184 0.64 4.80 -8.84
N ALA A 185 0.18 3.65 -9.35
CA ALA A 185 0.93 2.81 -10.28
C ALA A 185 0.73 3.21 -11.75
N GLU A 186 -0.19 4.14 -12.05
CA GLU A 186 -0.35 4.76 -13.36
C GLU A 186 0.65 5.93 -13.49
N ALA A 187 1.87 5.63 -13.93
CA ALA A 187 2.94 6.62 -14.19
C ALA A 187 3.30 6.70 -15.69
#